data_AF-A0A961NUM0-F1
#
_entry.id   AF-A0A961NUM0-F1
#
_cell.length_a   1.000
_cell.length_b   1.000
_cell.length_c   1.000
_cell.angle_alpha   90.00
_cell.angle_beta   90.00
_cell.angle_gamma   90.00
#
_symmetry.space_group_name_H-M   'P 1'
#
loop_
_entity.id
_entity.type
_entity.pdbx_description
1 polymer ?
#
loop_
_entity_poly.entity_id
_entity_poly.type
_entity_poly.pdbx_seq_one_letter_code
_entity_poly.pdbx_strand_id
1 'polypeptide(L)'
;MVAETKKIVDPAIKVTATCVRVPVFVGHSEAVNIETEEFLDEDEARDILRESPGILVVDKREDGGYVTPVECVGDYATFISRIRQDSTIENGLNFWCVSDNLRKGAALNAVQIAELLGREVLKKG
;
A
#
# COMPACT_ATOMS: atom_id res chain seq x y z
N MET A 1 -1.29 8.54 -9.41
CA MET A 1 -2.44 8.40 -8.46
C MET A 1 -3.77 8.23 -9.19
N VAL A 2 -4.59 9.27 -9.45
CA VAL A 2 -5.99 9.09 -9.95
C VAL A 2 -6.11 8.25 -11.24
N ALA A 3 -5.41 8.64 -12.30
CA ALA A 3 -5.49 7.93 -13.59
C ALA A 3 -4.92 6.50 -13.51
N GLU A 4 -3.86 6.32 -12.74
CA GLU A 4 -3.19 5.03 -12.57
C GLU A 4 -4.05 4.06 -11.74
N THR A 5 -4.64 4.50 -10.63
CA THR A 5 -5.58 3.68 -9.83
C THR A 5 -6.73 3.18 -10.71
N LYS A 6 -7.33 4.08 -11.50
CA LYS A 6 -8.41 3.72 -12.43
C LYS A 6 -7.98 2.75 -13.54
N LYS A 7 -6.72 2.85 -13.98
CA LYS A 7 -6.18 1.97 -15.04
C LYS A 7 -5.76 0.61 -14.52
N ILE A 8 -5.18 0.55 -13.31
CA ILE A 8 -4.58 -0.66 -12.72
C ILE A 8 -5.63 -1.49 -11.99
N VAL A 9 -6.52 -0.83 -11.23
CA VAL A 9 -7.48 -1.51 -10.34
C VAL A 9 -8.84 -1.56 -11.00
N ASP A 10 -9.56 -0.44 -11.06
CA ASP A 10 -10.87 -0.37 -11.69
C ASP A 10 -11.25 1.09 -12.06
N PRO A 11 -11.74 1.36 -13.28
CA PRO A 11 -12.11 2.70 -13.71
C PRO A 11 -13.28 3.33 -12.93
N ALA A 12 -14.14 2.53 -12.29
CA ALA A 12 -15.27 2.99 -11.48
C ALA A 12 -14.84 3.57 -10.12
N ILE A 13 -13.65 3.24 -9.62
CA ILE A 13 -13.15 3.74 -8.33
C ILE A 13 -13.15 5.27 -8.32
N LYS A 14 -13.80 5.84 -7.30
CA LYS A 14 -13.76 7.27 -7.00
C LYS A 14 -12.52 7.53 -6.17
N VAL A 15 -11.65 8.42 -6.64
CA VAL A 15 -10.38 8.70 -5.96
C VAL A 15 -10.04 10.18 -6.07
N THR A 16 -9.61 10.74 -4.94
CA THR A 16 -9.00 12.05 -4.83
C THR A 16 -7.68 11.90 -4.08
N ALA A 17 -6.71 12.76 -4.39
CA ALA A 17 -5.40 12.71 -3.76
C ALA A 17 -4.85 14.12 -3.55
N THR A 18 -4.26 14.34 -2.38
CA THR A 18 -3.46 15.54 -2.09
C THR A 18 -2.02 15.11 -1.89
N CYS A 19 -1.13 15.55 -2.78
CA CYS A 19 0.27 15.16 -2.76
C CYS A 19 1.11 16.30 -2.16
N VAL A 20 1.78 16.04 -1.04
CA VAL A 20 2.59 17.04 -0.34
C VAL A 20 4.02 16.53 -0.19
N ARG A 21 4.99 17.43 -0.40
CA ARG A 21 6.40 17.16 -0.11
C ARG A 21 6.70 17.55 1.34
N VAL A 22 7.30 16.64 2.09
CA VAL A 22 7.76 16.84 3.47
C VAL A 22 9.28 16.59 3.55
N PRO A 23 10.00 17.09 4.57
CA PRO A 23 11.46 16.98 4.67
C PRO A 23 11.89 15.57 5.11
N VAL A 24 11.64 14.58 4.27
CA VAL A 24 12.05 13.19 4.40
C VAL A 24 12.89 12.83 3.18
N PHE A 25 14.06 12.21 3.37
CA PHE A 25 14.99 11.89 2.29
C PHE A 25 14.46 10.78 1.36
N VAL A 26 14.08 9.65 1.94
CA VAL A 26 13.58 8.46 1.24
C VAL A 26 12.43 7.88 2.06
N GLY A 27 11.44 7.31 1.38
CA GLY A 27 10.23 6.78 1.97
C GLY A 27 9.05 7.70 1.65
N HIS A 28 8.06 7.17 0.96
CA HIS A 28 6.76 7.83 0.83
C HIS A 28 5.85 7.33 1.94
N SER A 29 4.90 8.16 2.34
CA SER A 29 3.89 7.80 3.32
C SER A 29 2.54 8.38 2.95
N GLU A 30 1.51 7.57 3.15
CA GLU A 30 0.15 7.86 2.72
C GLU A 30 -0.80 7.56 3.87
N ALA A 31 -1.53 8.59 4.31
CA ALA A 31 -2.73 8.40 5.10
C ALA A 31 -3.86 8.10 4.13
N VAL A 32 -4.38 6.87 4.17
CA VAL A 32 -5.36 6.37 3.21
C VAL A 32 -6.68 6.11 3.93
N ASN A 33 -7.76 6.59 3.32
CA ASN A 33 -9.13 6.31 3.70
C ASN A 33 -9.81 5.66 2.48
N ILE A 34 -10.48 4.54 2.71
CA ILE A 34 -11.25 3.82 1.68
C ILE A 34 -12.66 3.56 2.19
N GLU A 35 -13.59 3.38 1.26
CA GLU A 35 -14.94 2.88 1.51
C GLU A 35 -15.13 1.63 0.63
N THR A 36 -15.46 0.50 1.24
CA THR A 36 -15.66 -0.78 0.55
C THR A 36 -17.13 -1.00 0.14
N GLU A 37 -17.38 -1.84 -0.86
CA GLU A 37 -18.75 -2.13 -1.31
C GLU A 37 -19.58 -2.83 -0.23
N GLU A 38 -18.95 -3.76 0.49
CA GLU A 38 -19.51 -4.45 1.65
C GLU A 38 -18.69 -4.12 2.90
N PHE A 39 -19.30 -4.30 4.08
CA PHE A 39 -18.61 -4.08 5.34
C PHE A 39 -17.39 -5.01 5.45
N LEU A 40 -16.22 -4.44 5.74
CA LEU A 40 -14.98 -5.15 5.98
C LEU A 40 -14.50 -4.80 7.39
N ASP A 41 -14.37 -5.80 8.26
CA ASP A 41 -13.89 -5.59 9.62
C ASP A 41 -12.39 -5.24 9.65
N GLU A 42 -11.92 -4.48 10.65
CA GLU A 42 -10.51 -4.10 10.73
C GLU A 42 -9.56 -5.29 11.00
N ASP A 43 -10.02 -6.33 11.71
CA ASP A 43 -9.24 -7.56 11.91
C ASP A 43 -9.21 -8.40 10.64
N GLU A 44 -10.34 -8.49 9.93
CA GLU A 44 -10.39 -9.15 8.62
C GLU A 44 -9.47 -8.45 7.60
N ALA A 45 -9.50 -7.11 7.57
CA ALA A 45 -8.59 -6.32 6.74
C ALA A 45 -7.11 -6.60 7.09
N ARG A 46 -6.76 -6.71 8.38
CA ARG A 46 -5.39 -7.07 8.80
C ARG A 46 -5.00 -8.43 8.24
N ASP A 47 -5.88 -9.42 8.31
CA ASP A 47 -5.54 -10.78 7.89
C ASP A 47 -5.38 -10.87 6.37
N ILE A 48 -6.28 -10.26 5.59
CA ILE A 48 -6.13 -10.15 4.12
C ILE A 48 -4.81 -9.48 3.75
N LEU A 49 -4.46 -8.38 4.43
CA LEU A 49 -3.23 -7.64 4.16
C LEU A 49 -1.97 -8.40 4.58
N ARG A 50 -2.02 -9.23 5.62
CA ARG A 50 -0.90 -10.09 6.04
C ARG A 50 -0.60 -11.20 5.02
N GLU A 51 -1.63 -11.72 4.38
CA GLU A 51 -1.50 -12.77 3.36
C GLU A 51 -1.13 -12.21 1.98
N SER A 52 -1.32 -10.90 1.78
CA SER A 52 -1.07 -10.22 0.51
C SER A 52 0.43 -10.15 0.17
N PRO A 53 0.88 -10.68 -0.99
CA PRO A 53 2.29 -10.70 -1.35
C PRO A 53 2.94 -9.30 -1.41
N GLY A 54 4.07 -9.14 -0.73
CA GLY A 54 4.83 -7.89 -0.71
C GLY A 54 4.30 -6.84 0.27
N ILE A 55 3.26 -7.16 1.04
CA ILE A 55 2.77 -6.32 2.15
C ILE A 55 3.32 -6.87 3.47
N LEU A 56 3.69 -5.97 4.39
CA LEU A 56 3.96 -6.31 5.78
C LEU A 56 3.08 -5.46 6.71
N VAL A 57 2.26 -6.12 7.52
CA VAL A 57 1.39 -5.43 8.49
C VAL A 57 2.13 -5.25 9.82
N VAL A 58 2.31 -3.99 10.22
CA VAL A 58 2.83 -3.58 11.54
C VAL A 58 1.80 -2.66 12.15
N ASP A 59 0.86 -3.22 12.91
CA ASP A 59 -0.25 -2.46 13.50
C ASP A 59 -0.47 -2.88 14.95
N LYS A 60 0.35 -2.32 15.85
CA LYS A 60 0.19 -2.50 17.30
C LYS A 60 -0.35 -1.22 17.93
N ARG A 61 -1.21 -1.37 18.94
CA ARG A 61 -1.78 -0.24 19.68
C ARG A 61 -0.89 0.16 20.86
N GLU A 62 0.39 0.43 20.56
CA GLU A 62 1.42 0.84 21.52
C GLU A 62 2.35 1.89 20.88
N ASP A 63 3.17 2.56 21.69
CA ASP A 63 4.13 3.55 21.20
C ASP A 63 5.12 2.91 20.21
N GLY A 64 5.25 3.51 19.02
CA GLY A 64 6.06 2.94 17.94
C GLY A 64 5.43 1.72 17.24
N GLY A 65 4.17 1.39 17.51
CA GLY A 65 3.44 0.28 16.89
C GLY A 65 3.06 0.46 15.41
N TYR A 66 3.80 1.28 14.66
CA TYR A 66 3.58 1.60 13.24
C TYR A 66 4.90 1.95 12.55
N VAL A 67 4.94 1.83 11.23
CA VAL A 67 6.18 2.10 10.46
C VAL A 67 6.23 3.56 10.01
N THR A 68 7.40 4.17 10.15
CA THR A 68 7.72 5.51 9.65
C THR A 68 8.49 5.44 8.32
N PRO A 69 8.47 6.50 7.50
CA PRO A 69 9.23 6.53 6.25
C PRO A 69 10.74 6.29 6.42
N VAL A 70 11.33 6.65 7.56
CA VAL A 70 12.76 6.38 7.83
C VAL A 70 13.03 4.89 8.01
N GLU A 71 12.10 4.15 8.62
CA GLU A 71 12.24 2.71 8.90
C GLU A 71 12.04 1.83 7.67
N CYS A 72 11.30 2.30 6.65
CA CYS A 72 11.09 1.52 5.44
C CYS A 72 12.28 1.54 4.45
N VAL A 73 13.23 2.46 4.65
CA VAL A 73 14.32 2.70 3.69
C VAL A 73 15.16 1.44 3.55
N GLY A 74 15.33 0.99 2.32
CA GLY A 74 16.10 -0.22 2.04
C GLY A 74 15.30 -1.52 2.15
N ASP A 75 14.02 -1.48 2.51
CA ASP A 75 13.16 -2.64 2.43
C ASP A 75 12.51 -2.76 1.02
N TYR A 76 11.98 -3.95 0.73
CA TYR A 76 11.22 -4.26 -0.47
C TYR A 76 9.71 -4.36 -0.22
N ALA A 77 9.29 -4.40 1.05
CA ALA A 77 7.90 -4.45 1.44
C ALA A 77 7.19 -3.09 1.34
N THR A 78 5.87 -3.17 1.17
CA THR A 78 4.96 -2.07 1.50
C THR A 78 4.41 -2.31 2.89
N PHE A 79 4.66 -1.38 3.81
CA PHE A 79 4.21 -1.49 5.19
C PHE A 79 2.84 -0.88 5.37
N ILE A 80 1.94 -1.62 6.01
CA ILE A 80 0.62 -1.11 6.40
C ILE A 80 0.51 -1.10 7.93
N SER A 81 0.06 0.03 8.46
CA SER A 81 -0.09 0.29 9.89
C SER A 81 -1.38 1.06 10.16
N ARG A 82 -1.75 1.21 11.44
CA ARG A 82 -2.85 2.09 11.88
C ARG A 82 -4.19 1.79 11.22
N ILE A 83 -4.41 0.53 10.86
CA ILE A 83 -5.67 0.02 10.30
C ILE A 83 -6.73 0.24 11.36
N ARG A 84 -7.85 0.88 11.01
CA ARG A 84 -8.98 1.10 11.92
C ARG A 84 -10.25 1.41 11.14
N GLN A 85 -11.39 1.11 11.74
CA GLN A 85 -12.67 1.53 11.18
C GLN A 85 -12.86 3.04 11.19
N ASP A 86 -13.49 3.55 10.13
CA ASP A 86 -14.01 4.90 10.05
C ASP A 86 -15.48 4.91 10.47
N SER A 87 -15.77 5.44 11.65
CA SER A 87 -17.15 5.50 12.15
C SER A 87 -18.01 6.58 11.46
N THR A 88 -17.48 7.32 10.49
CA THR A 88 -18.19 8.44 9.85
C THR A 88 -18.82 8.08 8.50
N ILE A 89 -18.49 6.92 7.94
CA ILE A 89 -19.01 6.38 6.66
C ILE A 89 -19.33 4.89 6.84
N GLU A 90 -20.26 4.34 6.06
CA GLU A 90 -20.88 3.04 6.32
C GLU A 90 -19.86 1.88 6.30
N ASN A 91 -19.01 1.83 5.28
CA ASN A 91 -18.02 0.77 5.07
C ASN A 91 -16.59 1.34 5.03
N GLY A 92 -16.28 2.27 5.94
CA GLY A 92 -15.01 3.00 5.89
C GLY A 92 -13.87 2.36 6.66
N LEU A 93 -12.68 2.36 6.05
CA LEU A 93 -11.44 1.92 6.67
C LEU A 93 -10.34 2.98 6.49
N ASN A 94 -9.59 3.23 7.55
CA ASN A 94 -8.41 4.09 7.52
C ASN A 94 -7.15 3.26 7.77
N PHE A 95 -6.08 3.57 7.05
CA PHE A 95 -4.76 2.98 7.31
C PHE A 95 -3.62 3.91 6.89
N TRP A 96 -2.42 3.55 7.34
CA TRP A 96 -1.17 4.23 7.05
C TRP A 96 -0.31 3.32 6.19
N CYS A 97 0.10 3.81 5.01
CA CYS A 97 0.89 3.06 4.05
C CYS A 97 2.27 3.71 3.91
N VAL A 98 3.34 2.93 3.99
CA VAL A 98 4.72 3.40 3.87
C VAL A 98 5.54 2.45 3.03
N SER A 99 6.36 2.98 2.12
CA SER A 99 7.33 2.16 1.39
C SER A 99 8.49 2.99 0.84
N ASP A 100 9.62 2.33 0.59
CA ASP A 100 10.77 2.91 -0.09
C ASP A 100 10.39 3.22 -1.56
N ASN A 101 10.28 4.51 -1.86
CA ASN A 101 9.85 5.00 -3.16
C ASN A 101 10.88 4.81 -4.28
N LEU A 102 12.16 4.60 -3.94
CA LEU A 102 13.20 4.31 -4.93
C LEU A 102 13.26 2.81 -5.25
N ARG A 103 12.93 1.96 -4.27
CA ARG A 103 12.87 0.50 -4.42
C ARG A 103 11.49 0.04 -4.86
N LYS A 104 10.60 -0.28 -3.93
CA LYS A 104 9.27 -0.83 -4.26
C LYS A 104 8.49 0.14 -5.14
N GLY A 105 8.57 1.44 -4.87
CA GLY A 105 7.91 2.47 -5.68
C GLY A 105 8.44 2.63 -7.11
N ALA A 106 9.59 2.06 -7.47
CA ALA A 106 10.17 2.20 -8.80
C ALA A 106 10.97 0.97 -9.25
N ALA A 107 12.21 0.81 -8.76
CA ALA A 107 13.16 -0.16 -9.30
C ALA A 107 12.68 -1.61 -9.16
N LEU A 108 12.19 -2.01 -7.98
CA LEU A 108 11.79 -3.40 -7.75
C LEU A 108 10.57 -3.77 -8.59
N ASN A 109 9.56 -2.88 -8.69
CA ASN A 109 8.40 -3.14 -9.53
C ASN A 109 8.79 -3.34 -10.99
N ALA A 110 9.72 -2.54 -11.52
CA ALA A 110 10.22 -2.70 -12.89
C ALA A 110 10.92 -4.06 -13.09
N VAL A 111 11.77 -4.48 -12.15
CA VAL A 111 12.45 -5.78 -12.18
C VAL A 111 11.45 -6.94 -12.09
N GLN A 112 10.49 -6.87 -11.16
CA GLN A 112 9.46 -7.90 -10.99
C GLN A 112 8.59 -8.08 -12.25
N ILE A 113 8.25 -6.98 -12.93
CA ILE A 113 7.55 -7.04 -14.22
C ILE A 113 8.43 -7.71 -15.28
N ALA A 114 9.72 -7.38 -15.35
CA ALA A 114 10.64 -8.00 -16.31
C ALA A 114 10.82 -9.51 -16.03
N GLU A 115 10.92 -9.91 -14.77
CA GLU A 115 10.98 -11.31 -14.36
C GLU A 115 9.70 -12.07 -14.75
N LEU A 116 8.53 -11.47 -14.51
CA LEU A 116 7.24 -12.04 -14.90
C LEU A 116 7.16 -12.22 -16.42
N LEU A 117 7.56 -11.20 -17.18
CA LEU A 117 7.62 -11.26 -18.64
C LEU A 117 8.55 -12.40 -19.11
N GLY A 118 9.71 -12.53 -18.46
CA GLY A 118 10.67 -13.62 -18.70
C GLY A 118 10.07 -15.01 -18.49
N ARG A 119 9.33 -15.21 -17.38
CA ARG A 119 8.73 -16.51 -17.01
C ARG A 119 7.52 -16.87 -17.88
N GLU A 120 6.63 -15.90 -18.13
CA GLU A 120 5.31 -16.18 -18.71
C GLU A 120 5.26 -15.97 -20.22
N VAL A 121 5.97 -14.97 -20.75
CA VAL A 121 5.83 -14.54 -22.15
C VAL A 121 7.04 -14.92 -22.98
N LEU A 122 8.24 -14.73 -22.45
CA LEU A 122 9.49 -14.88 -23.21
C LEU A 122 10.14 -16.26 -23.07
N LYS A 123 9.38 -17.30 -22.70
CA LYS A 123 9.90 -18.67 -22.51
C LYS A 123 10.86 -19.03 -23.65
N LYS A 124 12.15 -19.16 -23.34
CA LYS A 124 13.09 -19.84 -24.24
C LYS A 124 12.62 -21.29 -24.31
N GLY A 125 12.40 -21.78 -25.53
CA GLY A 125 12.15 -23.21 -25.78
C GLY A 125 13.23 -24.09 -25.18
#